data_AF-A0A2E8WZY1-F1
#
_entry.id   AF-A0A2E8WZY1-F1
#
_cell.length_a   1.000
_cell.length_b   1.000
_cell.length_c   1.000
_cell.angle_alpha   90.00
_cell.angle_beta   90.00
_cell.angle_gamma   90.00
#
_symmetry.space_group_name_H-M   'P 1'
#
loop_
_entity.id
_entity.type
_entity.pdbx_description
1 polymer ?
#
loop_
_entity_poly.entity_id
_entity_poly.type
_entity_poly.pdbx_seq_one_letter_code
_entity_poly.pdbx_strand_id
1 'polypeptide(L)'
;TDPTACNYDESATLDNGTCNYDCNGCTDPEACNYNPDATEDDGSCLSLDECGVCGGDNSTCGGCTDPEACNYDADALLDDGSCIFGGSGATLFMYDTYGDGWNANTLTVAGVDYCFPDAFGDCSTTDVWDIYSNEVSFDICLDTTGCVEIVYNGNGLYQTENSWAIVDASGATLASGGAESGFFGDCGQGCTDPAACNYDMGATIDDGSCDFDCNGCTDPEACNYDADATEDDGSCLSLDDCGVCGGDNSTCGGCTDPEACNYDADALLDDGSCILGGQNLVVSILTDNYPGETTWTLTDLDGAVVASGGPYSDTGTLYEESICVGDGCYAFTINDSFGDGICCAFGEGSYTVSSDGTVLAAGGEFASQDVVEICLGSGFGCTDPEACNYDPEATTENGSCNYDCNGCTDAMACNYDPFATEDDGSCEYTSCVGCTDSSACNYNPAATMDDGSCLQLDACGVCGGDGSTCSGCTDPEAENYDPSATVDDGSCAYPNDCPEDLNNDGQISVADILLLLSDFGCSSDCDADLNDDGATNVNDILQILAAFGQEC
;
A
#
# COMPACT_ATOMS: atom_id res chain seq x y z
N THR A 1 -48.04 53.17 -15.14
CA THR A 1 -49.24 52.93 -15.99
C THR A 1 -48.91 52.24 -17.30
N ASP A 2 -47.64 51.95 -17.59
CA ASP A 2 -47.24 51.22 -18.79
C ASP A 2 -47.39 49.70 -18.55
N PRO A 3 -48.22 48.98 -19.33
CA PRO A 3 -48.40 47.53 -19.19
C PRO A 3 -47.18 46.69 -19.57
N THR A 4 -46.13 47.32 -20.13
CA THR A 4 -44.85 46.64 -20.43
C THR A 4 -43.82 46.72 -19.29
N ALA A 5 -44.13 47.43 -18.19
CA ALA A 5 -43.27 47.50 -17.01
C ALA A 5 -43.62 46.39 -15.99
N CYS A 6 -42.60 45.80 -15.35
CA CYS A 6 -42.77 44.69 -14.39
C CYS A 6 -43.57 45.09 -13.14
N ASN A 7 -43.52 46.38 -12.78
CA ASN A 7 -44.30 46.96 -11.68
C ASN A 7 -45.59 47.63 -12.18
N TYR A 8 -46.13 47.16 -13.30
CA TYR A 8 -47.42 47.60 -13.80
C TYR A 8 -48.54 47.28 -12.80
N ASP A 9 -49.32 48.32 -12.49
CA ASP A 9 -50.56 48.21 -11.72
C ASP A 9 -51.71 48.71 -12.61
N GLU A 10 -52.63 47.82 -12.95
CA GLU A 10 -53.78 48.11 -13.80
C GLU A 10 -54.73 49.16 -13.19
N SER A 11 -54.68 49.36 -11.87
CA SER A 11 -55.48 50.35 -11.16
C SER A 11 -54.85 51.75 -11.13
N ALA A 12 -53.59 51.89 -11.56
CA ALA A 12 -52.89 53.16 -11.56
C ALA A 12 -53.46 54.11 -12.63
N THR A 13 -53.86 55.32 -12.22
CA THR A 13 -54.43 56.34 -13.11
C THR A 13 -53.47 57.48 -13.46
N LEU A 14 -52.29 57.52 -12.84
CA LEU A 14 -51.23 58.50 -13.07
C LEU A 14 -49.86 57.82 -13.06
N ASP A 15 -49.01 58.18 -14.02
CA ASP A 15 -47.62 57.71 -14.07
C ASP A 15 -46.73 58.56 -13.16
N ASN A 16 -46.04 57.91 -12.23
CA ASN A 16 -45.10 58.54 -11.31
C ASN A 16 -43.65 58.48 -11.82
N GLY A 17 -43.42 57.95 -13.03
CA GLY A 17 -42.10 57.86 -13.66
C GLY A 17 -41.20 56.77 -13.09
N THR A 18 -41.75 55.82 -12.32
CA THR A 18 -41.00 54.72 -11.69
C THR A 18 -41.21 53.38 -12.40
N CYS A 19 -41.60 53.38 -13.68
CA CYS A 19 -41.78 52.15 -14.45
C CYS A 19 -40.45 51.38 -14.50
N ASN A 20 -40.43 50.15 -13.99
CA ASN A 20 -39.29 49.24 -14.06
C ASN A 20 -39.48 48.29 -15.23
N TYR A 21 -38.50 48.24 -16.13
CA TYR A 21 -38.52 47.36 -17.31
C TYR A 21 -37.53 46.18 -17.20
N ASP A 22 -36.71 46.16 -16.15
CA ASP A 22 -35.79 45.06 -15.86
C ASP A 22 -36.52 44.07 -14.94
N CYS A 23 -37.15 43.06 -15.56
CA CYS A 23 -37.88 42.02 -14.86
C CYS A 23 -36.91 40.93 -14.44
N ASN A 24 -36.34 41.11 -13.26
CA ASN A 24 -35.46 40.15 -12.62
C ASN A 24 -36.26 38.98 -12.04
N GLY A 25 -35.85 37.76 -12.36
CA GLY A 25 -36.42 36.52 -11.83
C GLY A 25 -35.93 35.33 -12.63
N CYS A 26 -36.22 34.11 -12.17
CA CYS A 26 -35.75 32.92 -12.88
C CYS A 26 -36.30 32.85 -14.32
N THR A 27 -35.40 32.84 -15.31
CA THR A 27 -35.75 32.74 -16.75
C THR A 27 -35.67 31.33 -17.32
N ASP A 28 -35.24 30.35 -16.52
CA ASP A 28 -35.16 28.95 -16.94
C ASP A 28 -36.54 28.28 -16.91
N PRO A 29 -37.11 27.87 -18.07
CA PRO A 29 -38.41 27.23 -18.13
C PRO A 29 -38.46 25.82 -17.50
N GLU A 30 -37.31 25.22 -17.19
CA GLU A 30 -37.22 23.94 -16.47
C GLU A 30 -37.12 24.12 -14.94
N ALA A 31 -36.86 25.33 -14.46
CA ALA A 31 -36.83 25.62 -13.03
C ALA A 31 -38.25 25.64 -12.41
N CYS A 32 -38.36 25.16 -11.19
CA CYS A 32 -39.65 25.05 -10.50
C CYS A 32 -40.25 26.39 -10.06
N ASN A 33 -39.44 27.46 -10.04
CA ASN A 33 -39.86 28.84 -9.78
C ASN A 33 -39.70 29.74 -11.02
N TYR A 34 -39.74 29.17 -12.23
CA TYR A 34 -39.73 29.90 -13.49
C TYR A 34 -40.75 31.04 -13.51
N ASN A 35 -40.27 32.24 -13.84
CA ASN A 35 -41.11 33.41 -14.03
C ASN A 35 -41.22 33.73 -15.53
N PRO A 36 -42.37 33.49 -16.18
CA PRO A 36 -42.55 33.74 -17.61
C PRO A 36 -42.48 35.22 -18.01
N ASP A 37 -42.57 36.13 -17.04
CA ASP A 37 -42.46 37.58 -17.24
C ASP A 37 -41.04 38.11 -16.99
N ALA A 38 -40.11 37.26 -16.51
CA ALA A 38 -38.72 37.65 -16.31
C ALA A 38 -37.99 37.81 -17.66
N THR A 39 -37.24 38.90 -17.78
CA THR A 39 -36.45 39.24 -18.96
C THR A 39 -34.94 39.12 -18.71
N GLU A 40 -34.53 39.13 -17.45
CA GLU A 40 -33.15 38.88 -17.01
C GLU A 40 -33.16 37.91 -15.82
N ASP A 41 -32.26 36.91 -15.89
CA ASP A 41 -32.07 35.95 -14.80
C ASP A 41 -31.32 36.60 -13.63
N ASP A 42 -31.92 36.58 -12.45
CA ASP A 42 -31.32 37.11 -11.22
C ASP A 42 -30.59 36.02 -10.40
N GLY A 43 -30.48 34.81 -10.96
CA GLY A 43 -29.85 33.67 -10.31
C GLY A 43 -30.74 33.01 -9.26
N SER A 44 -32.03 33.34 -9.22
CA SER A 44 -32.99 32.75 -8.27
C SER A 44 -33.54 31.40 -8.73
N CYS A 45 -33.14 30.85 -9.87
CA CYS A 45 -33.65 29.57 -10.38
C CYS A 45 -33.42 28.41 -9.39
N LEU A 46 -34.51 27.76 -9.00
CA LEU A 46 -34.53 26.60 -8.11
C LEU A 46 -34.88 25.35 -8.91
N SER A 47 -34.22 24.25 -8.59
CA SER A 47 -34.64 22.92 -9.01
C SER A 47 -35.65 22.34 -8.02
N LEU A 48 -36.44 21.37 -8.47
CA LEU A 48 -37.07 20.45 -7.55
C LEU A 48 -35.97 19.66 -6.84
N ASP A 49 -36.10 19.47 -5.53
CA ASP A 49 -35.35 18.46 -4.81
C ASP A 49 -35.90 17.06 -5.17
N GLU A 50 -35.28 16.00 -4.67
CA GLU A 50 -35.69 14.63 -4.98
C GLU A 50 -37.07 14.28 -4.38
N CYS A 51 -37.56 15.09 -3.44
CA CYS A 51 -38.92 15.05 -2.89
C CYS A 51 -39.96 15.81 -3.73
N GLY A 52 -39.53 16.49 -4.81
CA GLY A 52 -40.42 17.29 -5.65
C GLY A 52 -40.81 18.64 -5.02
N VAL A 53 -40.03 19.14 -4.05
CA VAL A 53 -40.20 20.46 -3.44
C VAL A 53 -39.25 21.46 -4.09
N CYS A 54 -39.80 22.60 -4.49
CA CYS A 54 -39.02 23.64 -5.16
C CYS A 54 -38.02 24.32 -4.21
N GLY A 55 -36.72 24.13 -4.46
CA GLY A 55 -35.66 24.59 -3.55
C GLY A 55 -35.65 23.90 -2.19
N GLY A 56 -36.21 22.69 -2.11
CA GLY A 56 -36.15 21.86 -0.91
C GLY A 56 -34.76 21.28 -0.65
N ASP A 57 -34.58 20.72 0.54
CA ASP A 57 -33.35 20.10 1.04
C ASP A 57 -33.51 18.59 1.28
N ASN A 58 -34.47 17.95 0.60
CA ASN A 58 -34.86 16.54 0.74
C ASN A 58 -35.48 16.15 2.10
N SER A 59 -35.65 17.08 3.06
CA SER A 59 -36.16 16.75 4.40
C SER A 59 -37.63 16.34 4.44
N THR A 60 -38.42 16.69 3.41
CA THR A 60 -39.88 16.49 3.43
C THR A 60 -40.34 15.09 3.02
N CYS A 61 -39.45 14.27 2.46
CA CYS A 61 -39.68 12.87 2.12
C CYS A 61 -38.51 11.96 2.56
N GLY A 62 -37.62 12.50 3.41
CA GLY A 62 -36.53 11.78 4.04
C GLY A 62 -37.03 10.97 5.23
N GLY A 63 -36.54 9.74 5.34
CA GLY A 63 -36.81 8.82 6.44
C GLY A 63 -36.18 7.47 6.16
N CYS A 64 -36.20 6.55 7.14
CA CYS A 64 -35.58 5.26 6.92
C CYS A 64 -36.32 4.44 5.84
N THR A 65 -35.66 4.15 4.72
CA THR A 65 -36.25 3.38 3.60
C THR A 65 -35.96 1.89 3.65
N ASP A 66 -35.18 1.41 4.64
CA ASP A 66 -34.83 0.00 4.76
C ASP A 66 -35.89 -0.79 5.55
N PRO A 67 -36.59 -1.77 4.95
CA PRO A 67 -37.60 -2.58 5.63
C PRO A 67 -37.09 -3.44 6.80
N GLU A 68 -35.77 -3.63 6.92
CA GLU A 68 -35.14 -4.38 8.01
C GLU A 68 -34.84 -3.50 9.24
N ALA A 69 -34.92 -2.17 9.13
CA ALA A 69 -34.75 -1.25 10.24
C ALA A 69 -36.02 -1.16 11.10
N CYS A 70 -35.88 -0.96 12.41
CA CYS A 70 -37.05 -0.89 13.31
C CYS A 70 -37.87 0.40 13.18
N ASN A 71 -37.31 1.46 12.59
CA ASN A 71 -37.98 2.73 12.30
C ASN A 71 -38.24 2.96 10.80
N TYR A 72 -38.38 1.87 10.03
CA TYR A 72 -38.74 1.91 8.61
C TYR A 72 -40.00 2.77 8.36
N ASP A 73 -39.89 3.73 7.45
CA ASP A 73 -40.98 4.56 6.96
C ASP A 73 -41.30 4.19 5.51
N ALA A 74 -42.50 3.60 5.30
CA ALA A 74 -42.95 3.19 3.98
C ALA A 74 -43.34 4.36 3.06
N ASP A 75 -43.52 5.56 3.61
CA ASP A 75 -43.83 6.78 2.87
C ASP A 75 -42.57 7.60 2.53
N ALA A 76 -41.41 7.24 3.10
CA ALA A 76 -40.12 7.85 2.75
C ALA A 76 -39.68 7.44 1.34
N LEU A 77 -39.22 8.43 0.57
CA LEU A 77 -38.72 8.22 -0.80
C LEU A 77 -37.19 8.25 -0.86
N LEU A 78 -36.56 8.81 0.18
CA LEU A 78 -35.12 8.98 0.30
C LEU A 78 -34.68 8.55 1.69
N ASP A 79 -33.62 7.75 1.75
CA ASP A 79 -32.98 7.41 3.02
C ASP A 79 -32.20 8.62 3.54
N ASP A 80 -32.58 9.12 4.71
CA ASP A 80 -31.89 10.22 5.39
C ASP A 80 -30.80 9.72 6.36
N GLY A 81 -30.54 8.40 6.37
CA GLY A 81 -29.58 7.77 7.26
C GLY A 81 -30.11 7.58 8.69
N SER A 82 -31.41 7.82 8.92
CA SER A 82 -32.05 7.60 10.22
C SER A 82 -32.30 6.12 10.53
N CYS A 83 -32.02 5.19 9.62
CA CYS A 83 -32.28 3.77 9.83
C CYS A 83 -31.56 3.19 11.05
N ILE A 84 -32.35 2.67 12.00
CA ILE A 84 -31.85 2.01 13.21
C ILE A 84 -31.80 0.51 12.94
N PHE A 85 -30.58 0.03 12.69
CA PHE A 85 -30.26 -1.39 12.51
C PHE A 85 -29.71 -1.98 13.82
N GLY A 86 -30.22 -3.13 14.23
CA GLY A 86 -29.79 -3.78 15.48
C GLY A 86 -30.39 -3.19 16.76
N GLY A 87 -31.22 -2.15 16.66
CA GLY A 87 -32.05 -1.69 17.78
C GLY A 87 -33.02 -2.79 18.20
N SER A 88 -32.95 -3.20 19.47
CA SER A 88 -33.95 -4.12 20.01
C SER A 88 -35.28 -3.37 20.09
N GLY A 89 -36.36 -3.96 19.56
CA GLY A 89 -37.71 -3.51 19.91
C GLY A 89 -37.81 -3.50 21.43
N ALA A 90 -37.79 -2.31 22.02
CA ALA A 90 -37.82 -2.11 23.46
C ALA A 90 -39.22 -1.68 23.86
N THR A 91 -39.59 -1.98 25.08
CA THR A 91 -40.87 -1.54 25.63
C THR A 91 -40.59 -0.54 26.74
N LEU A 92 -41.07 0.68 26.57
CA LEU A 92 -41.17 1.65 27.64
C LEU A 92 -42.43 1.34 28.45
N PHE A 93 -42.24 1.10 29.74
CA PHE A 93 -43.29 1.03 30.74
C PHE A 93 -43.33 2.34 31.53
N MET A 94 -44.53 2.90 31.66
CA MET A 94 -44.80 4.03 32.52
C MET A 94 -45.86 3.60 33.54
N TYR A 95 -45.57 3.81 34.81
CA TYR A 95 -46.38 3.39 35.93
C TYR A 95 -46.96 4.59 36.67
N ASP A 96 -48.22 4.46 37.05
CA ASP A 96 -48.95 5.40 37.90
C ASP A 96 -49.55 4.64 39.08
N THR A 97 -49.20 5.07 40.29
CA THR A 97 -49.63 4.42 41.53
C THR A 97 -51.14 4.54 41.77
N TYR A 98 -51.79 5.61 41.30
CA TYR A 98 -53.19 5.91 41.62
C TYR A 98 -54.15 5.72 40.45
N GLY A 99 -53.62 5.56 39.24
CA GLY A 99 -54.34 5.13 38.04
C GLY A 99 -55.18 6.22 37.38
N ASP A 100 -54.95 7.47 37.74
CA ASP A 100 -55.55 8.68 37.17
C ASP A 100 -54.67 9.35 36.09
N GLY A 101 -53.54 8.73 35.75
CA GLY A 101 -52.57 9.19 34.76
C GLY A 101 -51.50 10.11 35.35
N TRP A 102 -50.54 10.50 34.52
CA TRP A 102 -49.37 11.29 34.96
C TRP A 102 -49.63 12.79 35.13
N ASN A 103 -50.88 13.25 35.09
CA ASN A 103 -51.25 14.64 35.42
C ASN A 103 -50.42 15.72 34.67
N ALA A 104 -50.18 15.53 33.37
CA ALA A 104 -49.35 16.36 32.48
C ALA A 104 -47.82 16.26 32.68
N ASN A 105 -47.31 15.31 33.47
CA ASN A 105 -45.90 14.92 33.41
C ASN A 105 -45.64 14.02 32.19
N THR A 106 -44.47 14.15 31.58
CA THR A 106 -44.05 13.36 30.42
C THR A 106 -42.65 12.79 30.61
N LEU A 107 -42.30 11.79 29.80
CA LEU A 107 -40.97 11.20 29.73
C LEU A 107 -40.46 11.35 28.30
N THR A 108 -39.35 12.04 28.09
CA THR A 108 -38.67 12.09 26.78
C THR A 108 -37.68 10.94 26.71
N VAL A 109 -37.81 10.08 25.69
CA VAL A 109 -36.86 8.99 25.41
C VAL A 109 -36.38 9.16 23.97
N ALA A 110 -35.06 9.25 23.76
CA ALA A 110 -34.47 9.46 22.44
C ALA A 110 -35.09 10.64 21.64
N GLY A 111 -35.45 11.72 22.34
CA GLY A 111 -36.07 12.92 21.75
C GLY A 111 -37.58 12.84 21.50
N VAL A 112 -38.23 11.72 21.80
CA VAL A 112 -39.68 11.54 21.67
C VAL A 112 -40.35 11.64 23.04
N ASP A 113 -41.39 12.47 23.15
CA ASP A 113 -42.16 12.65 24.38
C ASP A 113 -43.26 11.58 24.52
N TYR A 114 -43.22 10.86 25.63
CA TYR A 114 -44.23 9.88 26.03
C TYR A 114 -45.02 10.41 27.22
N CYS A 115 -46.32 10.13 27.22
CA CYS A 115 -47.27 10.59 28.22
C CYS A 115 -48.23 9.46 28.60
N PHE A 116 -49.03 9.67 29.63
CA PHE A 116 -50.18 8.81 29.93
C PHE A 116 -51.41 9.34 29.17
N PRO A 117 -51.86 8.70 28.07
CA PRO A 117 -52.94 9.23 27.24
C PRO A 117 -54.32 9.02 27.88
N ASP A 118 -55.25 9.94 27.63
CA ASP A 118 -56.67 9.73 27.90
C ASP A 118 -57.35 8.83 26.84
N ALA A 119 -58.66 8.60 26.98
CA ALA A 119 -59.44 7.79 26.04
C ALA A 119 -59.45 8.31 24.58
N PHE A 120 -58.97 9.53 24.34
CA PHE A 120 -58.86 10.18 23.03
C PHE A 120 -57.40 10.38 22.58
N GLY A 121 -56.42 9.91 23.36
CA GLY A 121 -54.99 10.05 23.05
C GLY A 121 -54.40 11.42 23.42
N ASP A 122 -55.09 12.22 24.23
CA ASP A 122 -54.62 13.55 24.65
C ASP A 122 -53.77 13.46 25.93
N CYS A 123 -52.56 14.00 25.86
CA CYS A 123 -51.57 14.08 26.95
C CYS A 123 -51.77 15.27 27.90
N SER A 124 -52.65 16.21 27.54
CA SER A 124 -52.79 17.52 28.20
C SER A 124 -53.93 17.58 29.22
N THR A 125 -54.72 16.51 29.33
CA THR A 125 -55.91 16.53 30.18
C THR A 125 -55.54 16.32 31.65
N THR A 126 -56.09 17.18 32.50
CA THR A 126 -56.08 17.01 33.96
C THR A 126 -57.42 16.42 34.44
N ASP A 127 -58.24 15.92 33.52
CA ASP A 127 -59.60 15.45 33.79
C ASP A 127 -59.58 13.96 34.18
N VAL A 128 -59.34 13.75 35.47
CA VAL A 128 -59.21 12.50 36.25
C VAL A 128 -60.31 11.43 36.04
N TRP A 129 -61.39 11.71 35.31
CA TRP A 129 -62.60 10.87 35.33
C TRP A 129 -62.68 9.78 34.24
N ASP A 130 -61.78 9.80 33.25
CA ASP A 130 -61.82 8.91 32.07
C ASP A 130 -60.61 7.95 31.93
N ILE A 131 -59.70 7.89 32.91
CA ILE A 131 -58.51 7.01 32.91
C ILE A 131 -58.60 6.03 34.09
N TYR A 132 -58.38 4.73 33.84
CA TYR A 132 -58.35 3.66 34.86
C TYR A 132 -57.23 2.66 34.56
N SER A 133 -55.98 3.12 34.49
CA SER A 133 -54.83 2.21 34.34
C SER A 133 -53.65 2.69 35.17
N ASN A 134 -53.01 1.76 35.88
CA ASN A 134 -51.80 2.00 36.66
C ASN A 134 -50.53 1.80 35.81
N GLU A 135 -50.68 1.38 34.56
CA GLU A 135 -49.59 1.05 33.65
C GLU A 135 -49.98 1.35 32.21
N VAL A 136 -49.07 1.96 31.47
CA VAL A 136 -49.11 2.05 30.01
C VAL A 136 -47.77 1.60 29.46
N SER A 137 -47.79 0.96 28.30
CA SER A 137 -46.58 0.55 27.60
C SER A 137 -46.57 1.06 26.16
N PHE A 138 -45.37 1.37 25.68
CA PHE A 138 -45.10 1.80 24.32
C PHE A 138 -44.00 0.94 23.74
N ASP A 139 -44.21 0.40 22.55
CA ASP A 139 -43.14 -0.20 21.76
C ASP A 139 -42.32 0.94 21.15
N ILE A 140 -41.02 0.94 21.46
CA ILE A 140 -40.08 1.97 21.05
C ILE A 140 -38.89 1.34 20.32
N CYS A 141 -38.44 2.00 19.27
CA CYS A 141 -37.25 1.63 18.51
C CYS A 141 -36.10 2.48 19.04
N LEU A 142 -35.12 1.82 19.68
CA LEU A 142 -33.98 2.46 20.32
C LEU A 142 -32.70 1.84 19.79
N ASP A 143 -31.71 2.67 19.52
CA ASP A 143 -30.33 2.23 19.43
C ASP A 143 -29.82 1.93 20.85
N THR A 144 -29.61 0.65 21.15
CA THR A 144 -29.10 0.20 22.45
C THR A 144 -27.58 0.14 22.51
N THR A 145 -26.90 0.43 21.39
CA THR A 145 -25.43 0.44 21.31
C THR A 145 -24.84 1.81 21.67
N GLY A 146 -25.61 2.89 21.49
CA GLY A 146 -25.23 4.26 21.88
C GLY A 146 -25.80 4.72 23.22
N CYS A 147 -25.45 5.95 23.63
CA CYS A 147 -26.07 6.61 24.78
C CYS A 147 -27.50 7.04 24.48
N VAL A 148 -28.43 6.65 25.32
CA VAL A 148 -29.81 7.16 25.31
C VAL A 148 -30.09 7.87 26.61
N GLU A 149 -30.31 9.18 26.52
CA GLU A 149 -30.80 10.00 27.62
C GLU A 149 -32.32 9.86 27.77
N ILE A 150 -32.79 9.67 29.01
CA ILE A 150 -34.19 9.68 29.41
C ILE A 150 -34.41 10.93 30.26
N VAL A 151 -35.27 11.83 29.79
CA VAL A 151 -35.57 13.07 30.50
C VAL A 151 -36.97 12.99 31.10
N TYR A 152 -37.05 13.04 32.43
CA TYR A 152 -38.34 13.16 33.10
C TYR A 152 -38.77 14.63 33.17
N ASN A 153 -39.88 14.96 32.52
CA ASN A 153 -40.43 16.31 32.48
C ASN A 153 -41.54 16.46 33.51
N GLY A 154 -41.16 16.96 34.70
CA GLY A 154 -42.06 17.23 35.81
C GLY A 154 -42.94 18.49 35.63
N ASN A 155 -43.60 18.65 34.49
CA ASN A 155 -44.44 19.82 34.18
C ASN A 155 -45.82 19.79 34.87
N GLY A 156 -46.20 18.63 35.41
CA GLY A 156 -47.48 18.33 36.02
C GLY A 156 -47.47 18.27 37.56
N LEU A 157 -48.58 17.81 38.13
CA LEU A 157 -48.74 17.57 39.58
C LEU A 157 -48.43 16.10 39.94
N TYR A 158 -48.30 15.82 41.24
CA TYR A 158 -48.20 14.45 41.79
C TYR A 158 -47.06 13.57 41.26
N GLN A 159 -45.94 14.19 40.91
CA GLN A 159 -44.75 13.51 40.36
C GLN A 159 -44.30 12.28 41.16
N THR A 160 -44.45 12.29 42.48
CA THR A 160 -44.05 11.17 43.37
C THR A 160 -44.78 9.85 43.10
N GLU A 161 -45.84 9.87 42.29
CA GLU A 161 -46.67 8.70 41.96
C GLU A 161 -46.22 8.02 40.66
N ASN A 162 -45.27 8.66 39.94
CA ASN A 162 -44.77 8.25 38.63
C ASN A 162 -43.49 7.43 38.75
N SER A 163 -43.37 6.39 37.92
CA SER A 163 -42.12 5.66 37.70
C SER A 163 -42.10 5.03 36.32
N TRP A 164 -40.92 4.74 35.79
CA TRP A 164 -40.75 4.22 34.45
C TRP A 164 -39.68 3.14 34.38
N ALA A 165 -39.77 2.29 33.36
CA ALA A 165 -38.76 1.29 33.03
C ALA A 165 -38.70 1.07 31.52
N ILE A 166 -37.50 0.92 30.96
CA ILE A 166 -37.28 0.52 29.57
C ILE A 166 -36.72 -0.90 29.60
N VAL A 167 -37.34 -1.80 28.85
CA VAL A 167 -36.99 -3.21 28.79
C VAL A 167 -36.70 -3.59 27.34
N ASP A 168 -35.62 -4.30 27.09
CA ASP A 168 -35.27 -4.77 25.74
C ASP A 168 -36.14 -5.96 25.27
N ALA A 169 -35.98 -6.35 24.01
CA ALA A 169 -36.70 -7.49 23.41
C ALA A 169 -36.44 -8.84 24.10
N SER A 170 -35.35 -8.97 24.87
CA SER A 170 -35.01 -10.17 25.64
C SER A 170 -35.67 -10.21 27.01
N GLY A 171 -36.26 -9.09 27.45
CA GLY A 171 -36.85 -8.90 28.77
C GLY A 171 -35.90 -8.33 29.82
N ALA A 172 -34.70 -7.87 29.44
CA ALA A 172 -33.75 -7.24 30.36
C ALA A 172 -34.06 -5.74 30.51
N THR A 173 -34.08 -5.24 31.74
CA THR A 173 -34.28 -3.81 32.02
C THR A 173 -33.01 -3.03 31.63
N LEU A 174 -33.14 -2.13 30.64
CA LEU A 174 -32.07 -1.25 30.18
C LEU A 174 -31.88 -0.05 31.12
N ALA A 175 -33.00 0.56 31.54
CA ALA A 175 -33.02 1.64 32.53
C ALA A 175 -34.37 1.65 33.27
N SER A 176 -34.40 2.20 34.48
CA SER A 176 -35.63 2.45 35.22
C SER A 176 -35.44 3.59 36.22
N GLY A 177 -36.48 4.33 36.53
CA GLY A 177 -36.44 5.45 37.46
C GLY A 177 -37.79 5.79 38.07
N GLY A 178 -37.78 6.61 39.12
CA GLY A 178 -38.98 7.26 39.64
C GLY A 178 -39.35 8.50 38.81
N ALA A 179 -39.75 9.58 39.49
CA ALA A 179 -39.86 10.90 38.90
C ALA A 179 -38.49 11.59 38.73
N GLU A 180 -37.58 10.94 38.04
CA GLU A 180 -36.24 11.41 37.75
C GLU A 180 -35.79 10.97 36.35
N SER A 181 -34.90 11.77 35.77
CA SER A 181 -34.21 11.44 34.52
C SER A 181 -33.26 10.27 34.72
N GLY A 182 -32.93 9.57 33.65
CA GLY A 182 -31.97 8.47 33.65
C GLY A 182 -31.28 8.34 32.30
N PHE A 183 -30.45 7.32 32.15
CA PHE A 183 -29.80 7.02 30.88
C PHE A 183 -29.46 5.52 30.83
N PHE A 184 -29.23 5.00 29.63
CA PHE A 184 -28.57 3.70 29.43
C PHE A 184 -27.65 3.77 28.20
N GLY A 185 -26.75 2.79 28.10
CA GLY A 185 -25.69 2.79 27.09
C GLY A 185 -24.47 3.60 27.51
N ASP A 186 -23.58 3.85 26.56
CA ASP A 186 -22.28 4.50 26.79
C ASP A 186 -22.40 6.04 26.78
N CYS A 187 -22.81 6.61 27.92
CA CYS A 187 -23.05 8.05 28.09
C CYS A 187 -21.82 8.85 28.55
N GLY A 188 -20.60 8.39 28.22
CA GLY A 188 -19.37 9.03 28.72
C GLY A 188 -19.25 8.89 30.24
N GLN A 189 -19.51 7.69 30.73
CA GLN A 189 -19.25 7.30 32.11
C GLN A 189 -17.78 6.90 32.24
N GLY A 190 -17.12 7.43 33.26
CA GLY A 190 -15.74 7.10 33.56
C GLY A 190 -15.19 8.02 34.63
N CYS A 191 -13.92 7.84 35.00
CA CYS A 191 -13.34 8.68 36.02
C CYS A 191 -13.20 10.14 35.53
N THR A 192 -13.89 11.07 36.21
CA THR A 192 -13.85 12.50 35.86
C THR A 192 -12.77 13.29 36.60
N ASP A 193 -12.03 12.66 37.54
CA ASP A 193 -10.99 13.33 38.33
C ASP A 193 -9.63 13.28 37.61
N PRO A 194 -9.07 14.44 37.19
CA PRO A 194 -7.75 14.49 36.54
C PRO A 194 -6.58 14.03 37.41
N ALA A 195 -6.79 13.81 38.72
CA ALA A 195 -5.79 13.27 39.63
C ALA A 195 -5.79 11.73 39.72
N ALA A 196 -6.76 11.05 39.08
CA ALA A 196 -6.81 9.59 39.02
C ALA A 196 -6.02 9.06 37.82
N CYS A 197 -5.45 7.86 37.97
CA CYS A 197 -4.62 7.21 36.95
C CYS A 197 -5.46 6.77 35.73
N ASN A 198 -6.75 6.48 35.93
CA ASN A 198 -7.70 6.14 34.88
C ASN A 198 -8.63 7.31 34.50
N TYR A 199 -8.18 8.55 34.69
CA TYR A 199 -8.92 9.74 34.26
C TYR A 199 -9.32 9.64 32.78
N ASP A 200 -10.61 9.78 32.50
CA ASP A 200 -11.16 9.83 31.17
C ASP A 200 -11.59 11.27 30.84
N MET A 201 -10.90 11.88 29.86
CA MET A 201 -11.21 13.23 29.38
C MET A 201 -12.56 13.31 28.65
N GLY A 202 -13.05 12.19 28.11
CA GLY A 202 -14.37 12.06 27.51
C GLY A 202 -15.49 11.82 28.53
N ALA A 203 -15.14 11.44 29.77
CA ALA A 203 -16.13 11.23 30.81
C ALA A 203 -16.73 12.56 31.27
N THR A 204 -18.06 12.65 31.22
CA THR A 204 -18.83 13.78 31.76
C THR A 204 -19.61 13.41 33.00
N ILE A 205 -19.68 12.11 33.31
CA ILE A 205 -20.38 11.52 34.44
C ILE A 205 -19.39 10.62 35.18
N ASP A 206 -19.15 10.92 36.45
CA ASP A 206 -18.34 10.05 37.33
C ASP A 206 -19.13 8.81 37.72
N ASP A 207 -18.62 7.64 37.35
CA ASP A 207 -19.18 6.33 37.70
C ASP A 207 -18.56 5.73 38.97
N GLY A 208 -17.65 6.47 39.62
CA GLY A 208 -16.92 6.02 40.79
C GLY A 208 -15.78 5.05 40.48
N SER A 209 -15.38 4.93 39.21
CA SER A 209 -14.27 4.07 38.78
C SER A 209 -12.88 4.67 39.05
N CYS A 210 -12.77 5.91 39.54
CA CYS A 210 -11.48 6.58 39.74
C CYS A 210 -10.50 5.77 40.61
N ASP A 211 -9.36 5.43 40.01
CA ASP A 211 -8.23 4.76 40.63
C ASP A 211 -7.14 5.79 40.96
N PHE A 212 -6.72 5.82 42.23
CA PHE A 212 -5.68 6.73 42.72
C PHE A 212 -4.39 6.00 43.12
N ASP A 213 -4.40 4.67 43.09
CA ASP A 213 -3.24 3.84 43.39
C ASP A 213 -2.54 3.51 42.07
N CYS A 214 -1.75 4.46 41.53
CA CYS A 214 -1.08 4.32 40.22
C CYS A 214 0.06 3.28 40.29
N ASN A 215 -0.34 2.02 40.19
CA ASN A 215 0.53 0.84 40.16
C ASN A 215 1.03 0.62 38.74
N GLY A 216 2.35 0.50 38.57
CA GLY A 216 2.95 0.21 37.28
C GLY A 216 4.47 0.25 37.37
N CYS A 217 5.16 -0.01 36.26
CA CYS A 217 6.62 -0.02 36.29
C CYS A 217 7.19 1.39 36.46
N THR A 218 7.86 1.64 37.59
CA THR A 218 8.47 2.95 37.89
C THR A 218 9.93 3.09 37.44
N ASP A 219 10.53 2.04 36.84
CA ASP A 219 11.93 2.06 36.39
C ASP A 219 12.05 2.67 34.99
N PRO A 220 12.68 3.86 34.81
CA PRO A 220 12.82 4.52 33.51
C PRO A 220 13.73 3.78 32.53
N GLU A 221 14.49 2.78 32.97
CA GLU A 221 15.28 1.91 32.10
C GLU A 221 14.51 0.65 31.63
N ALA A 222 13.34 0.37 32.22
CA ALA A 222 12.48 -0.73 31.81
C ALA A 222 11.74 -0.39 30.50
N CYS A 223 11.54 -1.41 29.67
CA CYS A 223 10.88 -1.25 28.38
C CYS A 223 9.36 -1.02 28.47
N ASN A 224 8.77 -1.32 29.62
CA ASN A 224 7.36 -1.03 29.95
C ASN A 224 7.22 0.03 31.04
N TYR A 225 8.19 0.95 31.15
CA TYR A 225 8.12 2.09 32.05
C TYR A 225 6.80 2.86 31.89
N ASP A 226 6.11 3.08 33.01
CA ASP A 226 4.91 3.88 33.11
C ASP A 226 5.26 5.20 33.81
N ALA A 227 5.12 6.30 33.08
CA ALA A 227 5.45 7.64 33.58
C ALA A 227 4.43 8.16 34.60
N ASP A 228 3.22 7.59 34.62
CA ASP A 228 2.13 7.95 35.53
C ASP A 228 2.08 7.05 36.77
N ALA A 229 2.82 5.92 36.75
CA ALA A 229 2.99 5.06 37.91
C ALA A 229 3.73 5.79 39.05
N THR A 230 3.17 5.69 40.25
CA THR A 230 3.75 6.24 41.48
C THR A 230 4.19 5.16 42.46
N GLU A 231 3.70 3.93 42.27
CA GLU A 231 4.09 2.74 43.04
C GLU A 231 4.47 1.61 42.09
N ASP A 232 5.64 1.00 42.35
CA ASP A 232 6.13 -0.15 41.58
C ASP A 232 5.39 -1.42 41.99
N ASP A 233 4.69 -2.04 41.04
CA ASP A 233 3.97 -3.30 41.22
C ASP A 233 4.82 -4.54 40.90
N GLY A 234 6.09 -4.34 40.51
CA GLY A 234 7.01 -5.39 40.11
C GLY A 234 6.82 -5.87 38.67
N SER A 235 6.04 -5.15 37.85
CA SER A 235 5.82 -5.46 36.44
C SER A 235 6.98 -5.07 35.52
N CYS A 236 8.03 -4.41 36.01
CA CYS A 236 9.14 -3.94 35.17
C CYS A 236 9.82 -5.06 34.37
N LEU A 237 9.86 -4.89 33.05
CA LEU A 237 10.43 -5.79 32.08
C LEU A 237 11.70 -5.19 31.45
N SER A 238 12.67 -6.05 31.16
CA SER A 238 13.82 -5.74 30.31
C SER A 238 13.53 -6.11 28.86
N LEU A 239 14.19 -5.42 27.93
CA LEU A 239 14.33 -5.95 26.57
C LEU A 239 15.12 -7.25 26.62
N ASP A 240 14.66 -8.24 25.86
CA ASP A 240 15.45 -9.41 25.52
C ASP A 240 16.50 -9.04 24.44
N ASP A 241 17.35 -9.98 24.04
CA ASP A 241 18.41 -9.73 23.06
C ASP A 241 17.84 -9.46 21.65
N CYS A 242 16.56 -9.78 21.42
CA CYS A 242 15.80 -9.44 20.21
C CYS A 242 15.19 -8.03 20.26
N GLY A 243 15.31 -7.31 21.37
CA GLY A 243 14.66 -6.02 21.56
C GLY A 243 13.16 -6.12 21.84
N VAL A 244 12.66 -7.27 22.27
CA VAL A 244 11.27 -7.48 22.68
C VAL A 244 11.15 -7.32 24.20
N CYS A 245 10.19 -6.50 24.62
CA CYS A 245 9.96 -6.22 26.03
C CYS A 245 9.40 -7.45 26.76
N GLY A 246 10.16 -7.99 27.72
CA GLY A 246 9.81 -9.23 28.41
C GLY A 246 9.85 -10.47 27.51
N GLY A 247 10.53 -10.39 26.37
CA GLY A 247 10.70 -11.51 25.45
C GLY A 247 11.62 -12.60 26.02
N ASP A 248 11.63 -13.75 25.36
CA ASP A 248 12.41 -14.93 25.70
C ASP A 248 13.45 -15.30 24.62
N ASN A 249 13.86 -14.32 23.79
CA ASN A 249 14.77 -14.45 22.66
C ASN A 249 14.26 -15.30 21.48
N SER A 250 12.99 -15.74 21.48
CA SER A 250 12.46 -16.60 20.41
C SER A 250 12.12 -15.87 19.10
N THR A 251 11.91 -14.57 19.15
CA THR A 251 11.41 -13.78 18.00
C THR A 251 12.47 -13.42 16.96
N CYS A 252 13.75 -13.49 17.34
CA CYS A 252 14.90 -13.29 16.46
C CYS A 252 15.86 -14.49 16.48
N GLY A 253 15.36 -15.62 16.99
CA GLY A 253 16.06 -16.89 16.99
C GLY A 253 15.95 -17.55 15.61
N GLY A 254 17.08 -18.02 15.10
CA GLY A 254 17.17 -18.75 13.84
C GLY A 254 18.61 -19.16 13.58
N CYS A 255 18.88 -19.82 12.45
CA CYS A 255 20.25 -20.20 12.15
C CYS A 255 21.09 -18.99 11.72
N THR A 256 22.12 -18.65 12.49
CA THR A 256 23.02 -17.51 12.18
C THR A 256 24.29 -17.91 11.42
N ASP A 257 24.47 -19.21 11.11
CA ASP A 257 25.66 -19.70 10.39
C ASP A 257 25.45 -19.61 8.87
N PRO A 258 26.21 -18.77 8.13
CA PRO A 258 26.07 -18.63 6.69
C PRO A 258 26.47 -19.87 5.87
N GLU A 259 27.09 -20.88 6.49
CA GLU A 259 27.39 -22.17 5.86
C GLU A 259 26.25 -23.20 6.01
N ALA A 260 25.21 -22.91 6.80
CA ALA A 260 24.04 -23.78 6.93
C ALA A 260 23.03 -23.57 5.78
N CYS A 261 22.35 -24.64 5.35
CA CYS A 261 21.34 -24.50 4.29
C CYS A 261 20.07 -23.76 4.74
N ASN A 262 19.81 -23.66 6.06
CA ASN A 262 18.71 -22.91 6.64
C ASN A 262 19.18 -21.59 7.29
N TYR A 263 20.30 -21.04 6.82
CA TYR A 263 20.79 -19.73 7.28
C TYR A 263 19.70 -18.67 7.16
N ASP A 264 19.44 -17.99 8.26
CA ASP A 264 18.53 -16.86 8.36
C ASP A 264 19.35 -15.58 8.57
N ALA A 265 19.34 -14.71 7.55
CA ALA A 265 20.07 -13.44 7.59
C ALA A 265 19.46 -12.41 8.56
N ASP A 266 18.20 -12.60 8.95
CA ASP A 266 17.48 -11.73 9.88
C ASP A 266 17.59 -12.23 11.33
N ALA A 267 18.04 -13.47 11.56
CA ALA A 267 18.30 -14.00 12.88
C ALA A 267 19.46 -13.26 13.56
N LEU A 268 19.22 -12.80 14.80
CA LEU A 268 20.25 -12.16 15.63
C LEU A 268 20.88 -13.15 16.61
N LEU A 269 20.19 -14.24 16.90
CA LEU A 269 20.57 -15.25 17.87
C LEU A 269 20.46 -16.65 17.25
N ASP A 270 21.51 -17.45 17.45
CA ASP A 270 21.48 -18.86 17.10
C ASP A 270 20.60 -19.63 18.08
N ASP A 271 19.50 -20.19 17.58
CA ASP A 271 18.59 -21.05 18.35
C ASP A 271 19.00 -22.53 18.31
N GLY A 272 20.11 -22.86 17.62
CA GLY A 272 20.60 -24.21 17.44
C GLY A 272 19.89 -24.97 16.32
N SER A 273 19.08 -24.30 15.49
CA SER A 273 18.42 -24.89 14.32
C SER A 273 19.36 -25.09 13.12
N CYS A 274 20.59 -24.58 13.15
CA CYS A 274 21.51 -24.67 12.02
C CYS A 274 21.76 -26.11 11.52
N ILE A 275 21.46 -26.33 10.24
CA ILE A 275 21.72 -27.58 9.52
C ILE A 275 22.99 -27.42 8.70
N LEU A 276 24.12 -27.74 9.31
CA LEU A 276 25.43 -27.74 8.66
C LEU A 276 25.57 -28.94 7.73
N GLY A 277 25.97 -28.69 6.47
CA GLY A 277 26.11 -29.74 5.46
C GLY A 277 24.77 -30.34 5.00
N GLY A 278 23.65 -29.66 5.28
CA GLY A 278 22.35 -30.06 4.73
C GLY A 278 22.23 -29.75 3.24
N GLN A 279 21.24 -30.37 2.62
CA GLN A 279 20.93 -30.26 1.21
C GLN A 279 19.56 -29.61 1.02
N ASN A 280 19.39 -28.90 -0.10
CA ASN A 280 18.09 -28.36 -0.48
C ASN A 280 17.31 -29.42 -1.25
N LEU A 281 16.18 -29.81 -0.68
CA LEU A 281 15.20 -30.68 -1.29
C LEU A 281 14.09 -29.83 -1.89
N VAL A 282 13.85 -29.97 -3.19
CA VAL A 282 12.75 -29.29 -3.90
C VAL A 282 11.63 -30.29 -4.13
N VAL A 283 10.47 -30.02 -3.55
CA VAL A 283 9.22 -30.74 -3.82
C VAL A 283 8.40 -29.92 -4.80
N SER A 284 8.20 -30.46 -6.01
CA SER A 284 7.38 -29.84 -7.04
C SER A 284 6.10 -30.65 -7.24
N ILE A 285 4.94 -30.02 -7.10
CA ILE A 285 3.61 -30.60 -7.28
C ILE A 285 2.92 -29.89 -8.44
N LEU A 286 2.71 -30.58 -9.55
CA LEU A 286 1.79 -30.16 -10.59
C LEU A 286 0.39 -30.67 -10.24
N THR A 287 -0.53 -29.75 -9.94
CA THR A 287 -1.90 -30.11 -9.57
C THR A 287 -2.72 -30.60 -10.76
N ASP A 288 -3.71 -31.44 -10.46
CA ASP A 288 -4.68 -31.96 -11.42
C ASP A 288 -5.92 -31.05 -11.50
N ASN A 289 -7.10 -31.58 -11.84
CA ASN A 289 -8.34 -30.77 -11.81
C ASN A 289 -8.94 -30.63 -10.39
N TYR A 290 -8.43 -31.33 -9.39
CA TYR A 290 -8.92 -31.35 -8.01
C TYR A 290 -7.80 -31.06 -6.97
N PRO A 291 -7.13 -29.90 -7.07
CA PRO A 291 -5.97 -29.53 -6.25
C PRO A 291 -6.22 -29.55 -4.72
N GLY A 292 -7.47 -29.33 -4.30
CA GLY A 292 -7.86 -29.28 -2.89
C GLY A 292 -7.77 -30.62 -2.16
N GLU A 293 -7.56 -31.70 -2.90
CA GLU A 293 -7.54 -33.07 -2.38
C GLU A 293 -6.10 -33.57 -2.15
N THR A 294 -5.11 -32.86 -2.72
CA THR A 294 -3.69 -33.21 -2.67
C THR A 294 -2.99 -32.57 -1.49
N THR A 295 -2.34 -33.38 -0.66
CA THR A 295 -1.46 -32.93 0.43
C THR A 295 -0.20 -33.80 0.47
N TRP A 296 0.89 -33.32 1.04
CA TRP A 296 2.08 -34.15 1.25
C TRP A 296 2.78 -33.85 2.57
N THR A 297 3.56 -34.82 3.03
CA THR A 297 4.40 -34.73 4.23
C THR A 297 5.74 -35.37 3.98
N LEU A 298 6.80 -34.76 4.49
CA LEU A 298 8.14 -35.32 4.55
C LEU A 298 8.45 -35.66 6.01
N THR A 299 8.79 -36.92 6.29
CA THR A 299 9.09 -37.39 7.66
C THR A 299 10.48 -37.99 7.74
N ASP A 300 11.21 -37.74 8.82
CA ASP A 300 12.47 -38.43 9.12
C ASP A 300 12.24 -39.88 9.60
N LEU A 301 13.33 -40.63 9.80
CA LEU A 301 13.29 -42.03 10.27
C LEU A 301 12.79 -42.18 11.73
N ASP A 302 12.82 -41.12 12.52
CA ASP A 302 12.27 -41.10 13.88
C ASP A 302 10.76 -40.80 13.87
N GLY A 303 10.20 -40.49 12.70
CA GLY A 303 8.79 -40.20 12.45
C GLY A 303 8.40 -38.75 12.70
N ALA A 304 9.36 -37.84 12.86
CA ALA A 304 9.09 -36.41 12.95
C ALA A 304 8.81 -35.84 11.55
N VAL A 305 7.75 -35.04 11.44
CA VAL A 305 7.43 -34.31 10.20
C VAL A 305 8.39 -33.13 10.07
N VAL A 306 9.19 -33.13 9.01
CA VAL A 306 10.16 -32.06 8.72
C VAL A 306 9.58 -31.00 7.79
N ALA A 307 8.63 -31.37 6.93
CA ALA A 307 7.91 -30.44 6.05
C ALA A 307 6.57 -31.03 5.61
N SER A 308 5.66 -30.18 5.15
CA SER A 308 4.36 -30.59 4.60
C SER A 308 3.76 -29.49 3.73
N GLY A 309 2.99 -29.87 2.72
CA GLY A 309 2.32 -28.93 1.82
C GLY A 309 0.91 -29.36 1.40
N GLY A 310 0.22 -28.43 0.74
CA GLY A 310 -1.20 -28.53 0.40
C GLY A 310 -2.14 -28.29 1.60
N PRO A 311 -3.47 -28.36 1.41
CA PRO A 311 -4.15 -28.54 0.13
C PRO A 311 -4.02 -27.33 -0.80
N TYR A 312 -4.11 -27.55 -2.10
CA TYR A 312 -3.90 -26.51 -3.11
C TYR A 312 -5.22 -25.98 -3.68
N SER A 313 -5.21 -24.79 -4.29
CA SER A 313 -6.43 -24.14 -4.81
C SER A 313 -6.55 -24.13 -6.33
N ASP A 314 -5.41 -24.02 -7.04
CA ASP A 314 -5.41 -23.77 -8.48
C ASP A 314 -5.12 -25.06 -9.25
N THR A 315 -5.90 -25.30 -10.31
CA THR A 315 -5.83 -26.50 -11.15
C THR A 315 -4.74 -26.39 -12.21
N GLY A 316 -3.98 -27.46 -12.48
CA GLY A 316 -2.95 -27.46 -13.52
C GLY A 316 -1.78 -26.51 -13.21
N THR A 317 -1.54 -26.23 -11.94
CA THR A 317 -0.53 -25.28 -11.46
C THR A 317 0.64 -26.04 -10.85
N LEU A 318 1.86 -25.62 -11.18
CA LEU A 318 3.07 -26.14 -10.56
C LEU A 318 3.37 -25.34 -9.29
N TYR A 319 3.40 -26.02 -8.15
CA TYR A 319 3.85 -25.50 -6.86
C TYR A 319 5.21 -26.10 -6.54
N GLU A 320 6.19 -25.27 -6.18
CA GLU A 320 7.52 -25.72 -5.79
C GLU A 320 7.85 -25.24 -4.39
N GLU A 321 8.34 -26.14 -3.55
CA GLU A 321 8.76 -25.84 -2.18
C GLU A 321 10.19 -26.33 -1.96
N SER A 322 11.07 -25.44 -1.50
CA SER A 322 12.47 -25.76 -1.18
C SER A 322 12.63 -25.93 0.32
N ILE A 323 13.16 -27.07 0.73
CA ILE A 323 13.25 -27.53 2.12
C ILE A 323 14.70 -27.86 2.41
N CYS A 324 15.30 -27.22 3.41
CA CYS A 324 16.63 -27.58 3.89
C CYS A 324 16.52 -28.76 4.84
N VAL A 325 17.19 -29.86 4.51
CA VAL A 325 17.22 -31.10 5.28
C VAL A 325 18.65 -31.60 5.46
N GLY A 326 18.93 -32.26 6.57
CA GLY A 326 20.24 -32.86 6.82
C GLY A 326 20.49 -34.12 6.00
N ASP A 327 21.70 -34.66 6.10
CA ASP A 327 22.02 -36.00 5.60
C ASP A 327 21.18 -37.05 6.34
N GLY A 328 20.56 -37.96 5.59
CA GLY A 328 19.65 -38.95 6.15
C GLY A 328 18.64 -39.47 5.12
N CYS A 329 17.81 -40.40 5.56
CA CYS A 329 16.69 -40.88 4.77
C CYS A 329 15.39 -40.30 5.31
N TYR A 330 14.48 -39.98 4.39
CA TYR A 330 13.19 -39.38 4.64
C TYR A 330 12.12 -40.16 3.90
N ALA A 331 10.93 -40.23 4.46
CA ALA A 331 9.75 -40.73 3.76
C ALA A 331 8.94 -39.54 3.24
N PHE A 332 8.89 -39.39 1.93
CA PHE A 332 7.96 -38.49 1.26
C PHE A 332 6.64 -39.22 1.07
N THR A 333 5.57 -38.63 1.59
CA THR A 333 4.22 -39.18 1.51
C THR A 333 3.31 -38.15 0.86
N ILE A 334 2.74 -38.47 -0.29
CA ILE A 334 1.70 -37.67 -0.94
C ILE A 334 0.35 -38.37 -0.77
N ASN A 335 -0.68 -37.60 -0.46
CA ASN A 335 -2.03 -38.09 -0.17
C ASN A 335 -3.03 -37.40 -1.09
N ASP A 336 -4.00 -38.19 -1.55
CA ASP A 336 -5.17 -37.74 -2.27
C ASP A 336 -6.43 -38.21 -1.53
N SER A 337 -7.28 -37.26 -1.13
CA SER A 337 -8.41 -37.55 -0.23
C SER A 337 -9.57 -38.29 -0.90
N PHE A 338 -9.69 -38.24 -2.24
CA PHE A 338 -10.75 -38.92 -3.00
C PHE A 338 -10.32 -40.30 -3.53
N GLY A 339 -9.03 -40.56 -3.57
CA GLY A 339 -8.44 -41.86 -3.82
C GLY A 339 -8.29 -42.21 -5.30
N ASP A 340 -8.39 -41.23 -6.20
CA ASP A 340 -8.14 -41.37 -7.64
C ASP A 340 -6.76 -40.87 -8.06
N GLY A 341 -5.98 -40.33 -7.12
CA GLY A 341 -4.63 -39.85 -7.36
C GLY A 341 -4.62 -38.54 -8.13
N ILE A 342 -3.42 -38.06 -8.47
CA ILE A 342 -3.27 -36.78 -9.20
C ILE A 342 -3.10 -36.97 -10.71
N CYS A 343 -3.08 -38.22 -11.19
CA CYS A 343 -3.01 -38.57 -12.61
C CYS A 343 -3.83 -39.83 -12.90
N CYS A 344 -4.44 -40.04 -14.07
CA CYS A 344 -4.44 -39.22 -15.30
C CYS A 344 -5.85 -39.02 -15.88
N ALA A 345 -6.84 -39.74 -15.33
CA ALA A 345 -8.21 -39.72 -15.83
C ALA A 345 -8.93 -38.39 -15.53
N PHE A 346 -8.50 -37.71 -14.47
CA PHE A 346 -9.13 -36.50 -13.95
C PHE A 346 -8.18 -35.30 -13.92
N GLY A 347 -7.09 -35.34 -14.68
CA GLY A 347 -6.08 -34.28 -14.80
C GLY A 347 -4.70 -34.90 -14.94
N GLU A 348 -3.76 -34.17 -15.54
CA GLU A 348 -2.37 -34.62 -15.75
C GLU A 348 -1.47 -34.01 -14.67
N GLY A 349 -1.81 -34.25 -13.40
CA GLY A 349 -0.99 -33.84 -12.27
C GLY A 349 0.19 -34.79 -12.05
N SER A 350 1.21 -34.32 -11.34
CA SER A 350 2.40 -35.12 -11.00
C SER A 350 3.13 -34.51 -9.81
N TYR A 351 4.01 -35.28 -9.19
CA TYR A 351 4.96 -34.79 -8.21
C TYR A 351 6.38 -35.19 -8.58
N THR A 352 7.34 -34.34 -8.21
CA THR A 352 8.76 -34.65 -8.24
C THR A 352 9.41 -34.18 -6.94
N VAL A 353 10.30 -34.98 -6.39
CA VAL A 353 11.16 -34.62 -5.26
C VAL A 353 12.59 -34.69 -5.75
N SER A 354 13.33 -33.58 -5.65
CA SER A 354 14.69 -33.47 -6.20
C SER A 354 15.64 -32.80 -5.22
N SER A 355 16.94 -33.05 -5.35
CA SER A 355 17.98 -32.33 -4.62
C SER A 355 19.16 -32.05 -5.55
N ASP A 356 19.68 -30.83 -5.53
CA ASP A 356 20.74 -30.35 -6.43
C ASP A 356 20.49 -30.69 -7.93
N GLY A 357 19.21 -30.63 -8.34
CA GLY A 357 18.77 -30.94 -9.70
C GLY A 357 18.61 -32.44 -10.02
N THR A 358 18.97 -33.34 -9.09
CA THR A 358 18.76 -34.78 -9.23
C THR A 358 17.38 -35.17 -8.72
N VAL A 359 16.56 -35.80 -9.56
CA VAL A 359 15.25 -36.33 -9.15
C VAL A 359 15.46 -37.59 -8.31
N LEU A 360 14.93 -37.58 -7.08
CA LEU A 360 14.98 -38.68 -6.11
C LEU A 360 13.69 -39.49 -6.10
N ALA A 361 12.56 -38.85 -6.39
CA ALA A 361 11.26 -39.49 -6.52
C ALA A 361 10.41 -38.73 -7.54
N ALA A 362 9.58 -39.44 -8.30
CA ALA A 362 8.58 -38.86 -9.18
C ALA A 362 7.37 -39.79 -9.30
N GLY A 363 6.18 -39.23 -9.46
CA GLY A 363 4.97 -40.01 -9.58
C GLY A 363 3.71 -39.17 -9.83
N GLY A 364 2.57 -39.83 -9.77
CA GLY A 364 1.25 -39.19 -9.95
C GLY A 364 0.09 -40.20 -10.05
N GLU A 365 0.36 -41.41 -10.54
CA GLU A 365 -0.60 -42.51 -10.58
C GLU A 365 -0.61 -43.30 -9.26
N PHE A 366 -1.47 -42.91 -8.32
CA PHE A 366 -1.72 -43.65 -7.09
C PHE A 366 -3.21 -43.62 -6.74
N ALA A 367 -3.61 -44.39 -5.72
CA ALA A 367 -4.98 -44.32 -5.21
C ALA A 367 -5.10 -43.15 -4.21
N SER A 368 -5.18 -43.43 -2.92
CA SER A 368 -5.26 -42.39 -1.89
C SER A 368 -3.92 -41.88 -1.38
N GLN A 369 -2.83 -42.59 -1.66
CA GLN A 369 -1.52 -42.26 -1.13
C GLN A 369 -0.40 -42.92 -1.95
N ASP A 370 0.73 -42.25 -2.05
CA ASP A 370 2.02 -42.81 -2.44
C ASP A 370 3.09 -42.46 -1.40
N VAL A 371 4.01 -43.40 -1.15
CA VAL A 371 5.08 -43.24 -0.15
C VAL A 371 6.40 -43.68 -0.76
N VAL A 372 7.35 -42.75 -0.82
CA VAL A 372 8.69 -42.98 -1.36
C VAL A 372 9.74 -42.64 -0.31
N GLU A 373 10.71 -43.54 -0.14
CA GLU A 373 11.89 -43.31 0.68
C GLU A 373 12.96 -42.63 -0.17
N ILE A 374 13.46 -41.48 0.29
CA ILE A 374 14.53 -40.71 -0.34
C ILE A 374 15.71 -40.60 0.63
N CYS A 375 16.93 -40.79 0.15
CA CYS A 375 18.13 -40.69 0.99
C CYS A 375 19.11 -39.66 0.42
N LEU A 376 19.59 -38.80 1.33
CA LEU A 376 20.48 -37.68 1.06
C LEU A 376 21.80 -37.88 1.81
N GLY A 377 22.89 -37.49 1.18
CA GLY A 377 24.21 -37.41 1.80
C GLY A 377 25.27 -38.28 1.16
N SER A 378 26.46 -38.31 1.75
CA SER A 378 27.62 -39.00 1.18
C SER A 378 27.42 -40.52 1.09
N GLY A 379 27.57 -41.08 -0.12
CA GLY A 379 27.49 -42.52 -0.39
C GLY A 379 26.11 -43.02 -0.83
N PHE A 380 25.13 -42.12 -0.96
CA PHE A 380 23.83 -42.36 -1.58
C PHE A 380 23.81 -41.83 -3.02
N GLY A 381 23.26 -42.60 -3.94
CA GLY A 381 23.19 -42.24 -5.36
C GLY A 381 22.80 -43.43 -6.22
N CYS A 382 22.74 -43.26 -7.53
CA CYS A 382 22.44 -44.36 -8.42
C CYS A 382 23.60 -45.35 -8.49
N THR A 383 23.36 -46.60 -8.08
CA THR A 383 24.36 -47.67 -8.02
C THR A 383 24.33 -48.58 -9.26
N ASP A 384 23.36 -48.39 -10.15
CA ASP A 384 23.22 -49.18 -11.37
C ASP A 384 24.08 -48.60 -12.51
N PRO A 385 25.12 -49.33 -13.00
CA PRO A 385 25.96 -48.87 -14.10
C PRO A 385 25.25 -48.80 -15.46
N GLU A 386 24.02 -49.31 -15.59
CA GLU A 386 23.20 -49.17 -16.79
C GLU A 386 22.37 -47.88 -16.79
N ALA A 387 22.29 -47.15 -15.67
CA ALA A 387 21.58 -45.87 -15.57
C ALA A 387 22.46 -44.70 -16.06
N CYS A 388 21.80 -43.67 -16.60
CA CYS A 388 22.47 -42.50 -17.20
C CYS A 388 23.18 -41.64 -16.14
N ASN A 389 22.71 -41.67 -14.89
CA ASN A 389 23.27 -40.95 -13.75
C ASN A 389 23.96 -41.87 -12.74
N TYR A 390 24.51 -43.00 -13.20
CA TYR A 390 25.34 -43.88 -12.37
C TYR A 390 26.44 -43.10 -11.64
N ASP A 391 26.46 -43.20 -10.32
CA ASP A 391 27.49 -42.64 -9.47
C ASP A 391 28.45 -43.75 -8.99
N PRO A 392 29.72 -43.75 -9.44
CA PRO A 392 30.70 -44.75 -9.01
C PRO A 392 31.11 -44.63 -7.53
N GLU A 393 30.84 -43.51 -6.87
CA GLU A 393 31.08 -43.31 -5.43
C GLU A 393 29.86 -43.67 -4.56
N ALA A 394 28.69 -43.88 -5.18
CA ALA A 394 27.50 -44.35 -4.47
C ALA A 394 27.69 -45.80 -4.01
N THR A 395 27.39 -46.04 -2.73
CA THR A 395 27.43 -47.38 -2.12
C THR A 395 26.05 -47.93 -1.78
N THR A 396 25.05 -47.04 -1.77
CA THR A 396 23.65 -47.35 -1.46
C THR A 396 22.75 -46.66 -2.47
N GLU A 397 21.89 -47.44 -3.11
CA GLU A 397 20.86 -46.93 -4.03
C GLU A 397 19.88 -46.02 -3.29
N ASN A 398 19.63 -44.82 -3.81
CA ASN A 398 18.68 -43.87 -3.23
C ASN A 398 17.47 -43.58 -4.12
N GLY A 399 17.24 -44.39 -5.14
CA GLY A 399 16.10 -44.24 -6.05
C GLY A 399 16.33 -43.21 -7.14
N SER A 400 17.52 -42.58 -7.18
CA SER A 400 17.83 -41.55 -8.18
C SER A 400 18.11 -42.11 -9.57
N CYS A 401 18.27 -43.43 -9.76
CA CYS A 401 18.62 -43.99 -11.07
C CYS A 401 17.65 -43.58 -12.19
N ASN A 402 18.16 -42.80 -13.12
CA ASN A 402 17.50 -42.41 -14.35
C ASN A 402 17.90 -43.38 -15.48
N TYR A 403 16.91 -44.03 -16.10
CA TYR A 403 17.09 -44.89 -17.28
C TYR A 403 16.61 -44.25 -18.58
N ASP A 404 15.89 -43.13 -18.49
CA ASP A 404 15.42 -42.36 -19.62
C ASP A 404 16.49 -41.31 -19.94
N CYS A 405 17.51 -41.71 -20.70
CA CYS A 405 18.66 -40.87 -21.08
C CYS A 405 18.27 -39.81 -22.14
N ASN A 406 17.32 -38.96 -21.78
CA ASN A 406 16.85 -37.82 -22.54
C ASN A 406 17.74 -36.61 -22.24
N GLY A 407 18.21 -35.92 -23.28
CA GLY A 407 19.00 -34.71 -23.15
C GLY A 407 19.60 -34.28 -24.49
N CYS A 408 20.32 -33.16 -24.52
CA CYS A 408 20.89 -32.69 -25.77
C CYS A 408 22.01 -33.60 -26.27
N THR A 409 21.80 -34.24 -27.43
CA THR A 409 22.80 -35.14 -28.05
C THR A 409 23.77 -34.43 -29.00
N ASP A 410 23.57 -33.14 -29.28
CA ASP A 410 24.45 -32.36 -30.16
C ASP A 410 25.67 -31.84 -29.41
N ALA A 411 26.85 -32.38 -29.74
CA ALA A 411 28.13 -31.99 -29.16
C ALA A 411 28.54 -30.52 -29.41
N MET A 412 27.82 -29.79 -30.27
CA MET A 412 28.01 -28.36 -30.51
C MET A 412 27.07 -27.47 -29.68
N ALA A 413 26.12 -28.03 -28.95
CA ALA A 413 25.25 -27.28 -28.04
C ALA A 413 25.97 -26.96 -26.72
N CYS A 414 25.57 -25.85 -26.11
CA CYS A 414 26.08 -25.40 -24.81
C CYS A 414 25.67 -26.32 -23.65
N ASN A 415 24.53 -27.00 -23.76
CA ASN A 415 24.03 -27.96 -22.79
C ASN A 415 24.15 -29.42 -23.28
N TYR A 416 25.16 -29.71 -24.12
CA TYR A 416 25.42 -31.09 -24.57
C TYR A 416 25.57 -32.05 -23.38
N ASP A 417 24.78 -33.12 -23.39
CA ASP A 417 24.84 -34.20 -22.42
C ASP A 417 25.53 -35.43 -23.06
N PRO A 418 26.74 -35.82 -22.60
CA PRO A 418 27.44 -36.98 -23.12
C PRO A 418 26.78 -38.32 -22.77
N PHE A 419 25.82 -38.36 -21.85
CA PHE A 419 25.08 -39.55 -21.44
C PHE A 419 23.70 -39.66 -22.09
N ALA A 420 23.22 -38.59 -22.74
CA ALA A 420 21.96 -38.63 -23.49
C ALA A 420 22.06 -39.59 -24.69
N THR A 421 21.09 -40.49 -24.80
CA THR A 421 20.92 -41.40 -25.96
C THR A 421 19.76 -40.99 -26.86
N GLU A 422 18.84 -40.19 -26.33
CA GLU A 422 17.69 -39.66 -27.05
C GLU A 422 17.67 -38.13 -26.92
N ASP A 423 17.57 -37.43 -28.05
CA ASP A 423 17.46 -35.97 -28.07
C ASP A 423 16.05 -35.54 -27.67
N ASP A 424 15.95 -34.80 -26.58
CA ASP A 424 14.70 -34.27 -26.04
C ASP A 424 14.35 -32.89 -26.59
N GLY A 425 15.19 -32.35 -27.49
CA GLY A 425 15.03 -31.02 -28.07
C GLY A 425 15.48 -29.89 -27.14
N SER A 426 16.15 -30.20 -26.02
CA SER A 426 16.69 -29.20 -25.09
C SER A 426 17.94 -28.47 -25.60
N CYS A 427 18.54 -28.89 -26.72
CA CYS A 427 19.78 -28.31 -27.24
C CYS A 427 19.72 -26.78 -27.40
N GLU A 428 20.61 -26.10 -26.68
CA GLU A 428 20.71 -24.65 -26.56
C GLU A 428 22.12 -24.20 -26.96
N TYR A 429 22.24 -23.07 -27.65
CA TYR A 429 23.49 -22.68 -28.34
C TYR A 429 24.02 -21.30 -27.95
N THR A 430 23.44 -20.64 -26.94
CA THR A 430 23.72 -19.23 -26.63
C THR A 430 24.27 -19.01 -25.22
N SER A 431 24.04 -19.91 -24.26
CA SER A 431 24.46 -19.71 -22.87
C SER A 431 25.97 -19.75 -22.69
N CYS A 432 26.68 -20.46 -23.56
CA CYS A 432 28.12 -20.62 -23.54
C CYS A 432 28.84 -19.81 -24.63
N VAL A 433 28.14 -18.93 -25.35
CA VAL A 433 28.78 -18.04 -26.33
C VAL A 433 29.14 -16.69 -25.70
N GLY A 434 30.26 -16.13 -26.15
CA GLY A 434 30.73 -14.82 -25.72
C GLY A 434 32.22 -14.67 -26.01
N CYS A 435 32.80 -13.52 -25.66
CA CYS A 435 34.21 -13.33 -25.90
C CYS A 435 35.07 -14.31 -25.07
N THR A 436 35.79 -15.20 -25.74
CA THR A 436 36.69 -16.19 -25.11
C THR A 436 38.13 -15.71 -24.99
N ASP A 437 38.47 -14.56 -25.59
CA ASP A 437 39.81 -13.99 -25.51
C ASP A 437 40.02 -13.31 -24.15
N SER A 438 40.80 -13.95 -23.27
CA SER A 438 41.17 -13.41 -21.94
C SER A 438 41.86 -12.04 -21.95
N SER A 439 42.33 -11.57 -23.11
CA SER A 439 42.93 -10.24 -23.27
C SER A 439 41.93 -9.16 -23.69
N ALA A 440 40.72 -9.54 -24.10
CA ALA A 440 39.64 -8.62 -24.44
C ALA A 440 39.03 -8.01 -23.16
N CYS A 441 38.57 -6.76 -23.27
CA CYS A 441 38.00 -6.05 -22.12
C CYS A 441 36.57 -6.51 -21.76
N ASN A 442 35.89 -7.23 -22.65
CA ASN A 442 34.60 -7.89 -22.41
C ASN A 442 34.72 -9.42 -22.36
N TYR A 443 35.90 -9.94 -22.00
CA TYR A 443 36.12 -11.37 -21.80
C TYR A 443 35.05 -11.96 -20.86
N ASN A 444 34.38 -13.02 -21.31
CA ASN A 444 33.42 -13.76 -20.51
C ASN A 444 34.06 -15.10 -20.08
N PRO A 445 34.41 -15.27 -18.79
CA PRO A 445 34.98 -16.53 -18.30
C PRO A 445 34.03 -17.72 -18.37
N ALA A 446 32.72 -17.50 -18.50
CA ALA A 446 31.72 -18.55 -18.69
C ALA A 446 31.53 -18.95 -20.16
N ALA A 447 32.06 -18.18 -21.12
CA ALA A 447 31.97 -18.50 -22.54
C ALA A 447 32.97 -19.62 -22.90
N THR A 448 32.48 -20.66 -23.55
CA THR A 448 33.28 -21.75 -24.11
C THR A 448 33.38 -21.68 -25.63
N MET A 449 32.56 -20.84 -26.26
CA MET A 449 32.54 -20.60 -27.71
C MET A 449 32.60 -19.09 -28.03
N ASP A 450 33.51 -18.71 -28.93
CA ASP A 450 33.65 -17.32 -29.37
C ASP A 450 32.56 -16.93 -30.37
N ASP A 451 31.77 -15.90 -30.05
CA ASP A 451 30.75 -15.32 -30.92
C ASP A 451 31.27 -14.12 -31.74
N GLY A 452 32.56 -13.76 -31.59
CA GLY A 452 33.17 -12.62 -32.25
C GLY A 452 32.84 -11.28 -31.57
N SER A 453 32.27 -11.29 -30.37
CA SER A 453 31.97 -10.08 -29.60
C SER A 453 33.18 -9.43 -28.94
N CYS A 454 34.38 -10.02 -29.01
CA CYS A 454 35.57 -9.52 -28.32
C CYS A 454 35.92 -8.06 -28.67
N LEU A 455 36.00 -7.23 -27.63
CA LEU A 455 36.33 -5.81 -27.68
C LEU A 455 37.71 -5.56 -27.09
N GLN A 456 38.37 -4.54 -27.63
CA GLN A 456 39.64 -4.05 -27.09
C GLN A 456 39.43 -2.70 -26.41
N LEU A 457 40.30 -2.38 -25.46
CA LEU A 457 40.37 -1.02 -24.92
C LEU A 457 40.83 -0.07 -26.02
N ASP A 458 40.14 1.06 -26.16
CA ASP A 458 40.62 2.16 -26.97
C ASP A 458 41.74 2.94 -26.27
N ALA A 459 42.24 4.01 -26.91
CA ALA A 459 43.27 4.87 -26.33
C ALA A 459 42.83 5.56 -25.02
N CYS A 460 41.52 5.63 -24.77
CA CYS A 460 40.91 6.19 -23.57
C CYS A 460 40.67 5.16 -22.46
N GLY A 461 41.02 3.89 -22.68
CA GLY A 461 40.73 2.82 -21.74
C GLY A 461 39.25 2.44 -21.69
N VAL A 462 38.46 2.80 -22.72
CA VAL A 462 37.06 2.43 -22.85
C VAL A 462 36.95 1.16 -23.69
N CYS A 463 36.21 0.17 -23.19
CA CYS A 463 36.02 -1.10 -23.87
C CYS A 463 35.16 -0.93 -25.13
N GLY A 464 35.72 -1.22 -26.31
CA GLY A 464 35.04 -1.00 -27.58
C GLY A 464 34.78 0.47 -27.92
N GLY A 465 35.46 1.39 -27.25
CA GLY A 465 35.34 2.82 -27.51
C GLY A 465 35.99 3.25 -28.84
N ASP A 466 35.63 4.44 -29.29
CA ASP A 466 36.15 5.06 -30.52
C ASP A 466 37.26 6.10 -30.25
N GLY A 467 37.73 6.20 -29.01
CA GLY A 467 38.76 7.14 -28.57
C GLY A 467 38.27 8.56 -28.35
N SER A 468 36.96 8.85 -28.47
CA SER A 468 36.44 10.22 -28.39
C SER A 468 36.26 10.73 -26.95
N THR A 469 36.07 9.84 -25.97
CA THR A 469 35.67 10.24 -24.60
C THR A 469 36.77 10.88 -23.77
N CYS A 470 38.02 10.77 -24.20
CA CYS A 470 39.19 11.41 -23.59
C CYS A 470 39.97 12.27 -24.60
N SER A 471 39.34 12.55 -25.74
CA SER A 471 39.87 13.39 -26.80
C SER A 471 39.49 14.85 -26.56
N GLY A 472 40.45 15.75 -26.67
CA GLY A 472 40.27 17.19 -26.51
C GLY A 472 41.63 17.89 -26.49
N CYS A 473 41.65 19.22 -26.40
CA CYS A 473 42.91 19.94 -26.38
C CYS A 473 43.73 19.63 -25.12
N THR A 474 44.90 19.00 -25.28
CA THR A 474 45.78 18.63 -24.14
C THR A 474 46.82 19.70 -23.78
N ASP A 475 46.86 20.83 -24.48
CA ASP A 475 47.86 21.88 -24.26
C ASP A 475 47.35 22.92 -23.22
N PRO A 476 47.99 23.05 -22.04
CA PRO A 476 47.61 24.03 -21.03
C PRO A 476 47.72 25.50 -21.44
N GLU A 477 48.40 25.80 -22.56
CA GLU A 477 48.56 27.15 -23.12
C GLU A 477 47.44 27.52 -24.11
N ALA A 478 46.58 26.58 -24.50
CA ALA A 478 45.43 26.83 -25.37
C ALA A 478 44.20 27.36 -24.59
N GLU A 479 43.40 28.22 -25.22
CA GLU A 479 42.16 28.77 -24.63
C GLU A 479 41.11 27.70 -24.33
N ASN A 480 41.07 26.64 -25.14
CA ASN A 480 40.16 25.52 -24.99
C ASN A 480 40.84 24.28 -24.41
N TYR A 481 41.93 24.44 -23.65
CA TYR A 481 42.55 23.36 -22.90
C TYR A 481 41.51 22.57 -22.09
N ASP A 482 41.46 21.27 -22.31
CA ASP A 482 40.64 20.34 -21.56
C ASP A 482 41.54 19.53 -20.60
N PRO A 483 41.52 19.82 -19.28
CA PRO A 483 42.32 19.08 -18.31
C PRO A 483 41.88 17.61 -18.12
N SER A 484 40.75 17.20 -18.71
CA SER A 484 40.28 15.82 -18.72
C SER A 484 40.67 15.06 -19.99
N ALA A 485 41.14 15.75 -21.03
CA ALA A 485 41.65 15.11 -22.24
C ALA A 485 43.01 14.46 -21.98
N THR A 486 43.18 13.24 -22.49
CA THR A 486 44.45 12.51 -22.47
C THR A 486 44.97 12.22 -23.89
N VAL A 487 44.13 12.45 -24.89
CA VAL A 487 44.43 12.34 -26.32
C VAL A 487 44.14 13.70 -26.95
N ASP A 488 45.14 14.28 -27.62
CA ASP A 488 44.94 15.51 -28.38
C ASP A 488 44.18 15.21 -29.68
N ASP A 489 43.03 15.84 -29.86
CA ASP A 489 42.19 15.72 -31.06
C ASP A 489 42.49 16.81 -32.09
N GLY A 490 43.48 17.66 -31.82
CA GLY A 490 43.86 18.79 -32.68
C GLY A 490 42.87 19.95 -32.60
N SER A 491 41.99 19.98 -31.59
CA SER A 491 41.06 21.08 -31.37
C SER A 491 41.69 22.30 -30.71
N CYS A 492 42.95 22.24 -30.24
CA CYS A 492 43.61 23.35 -29.53
C CYS A 492 43.52 24.67 -30.28
N ALA A 493 42.94 25.67 -29.62
CA ALA A 493 42.78 27.04 -30.06
C ALA A 493 43.66 27.93 -29.19
N TYR A 494 44.56 28.68 -29.80
CA TYR A 494 45.42 29.64 -29.11
C TYR A 494 44.88 31.06 -29.34
N PRO A 495 45.08 31.99 -28.39
CA PRO A 495 44.82 33.40 -28.65
C PRO A 495 45.71 33.87 -29.81
N ASN A 496 45.13 34.51 -30.83
CA ASN A 496 45.88 35.16 -31.90
C ASN A 496 46.59 36.41 -31.34
N ASP A 497 47.70 36.24 -30.62
CA ASP A 497 48.53 37.35 -30.14
C ASP A 497 49.51 37.82 -31.22
N CYS A 498 48.98 38.28 -32.36
CA CYS A 498 49.73 39.09 -33.30
C CYS A 498 49.01 40.43 -33.54
N PRO A 499 49.29 41.44 -32.71
CA PRO A 499 48.77 42.80 -32.90
C PRO A 499 49.02 43.34 -34.32
N GLU A 500 50.06 42.84 -34.99
CA GLU A 500 50.47 43.19 -36.35
C GLU A 500 49.55 42.65 -37.47
N ASP A 501 48.66 41.68 -37.23
CA ASP A 501 47.62 41.25 -38.17
C ASP A 501 46.34 42.08 -37.99
N LEU A 502 46.34 43.25 -38.61
CA LEU A 502 45.26 44.23 -38.48
C LEU A 502 43.96 43.80 -39.20
N ASN A 503 44.01 42.79 -40.06
CA ASN A 503 42.85 42.34 -40.83
C ASN A 503 42.29 40.98 -40.35
N ASN A 504 43.01 40.30 -39.44
CA ASN A 504 42.69 39.00 -38.86
C ASN A 504 42.57 37.87 -39.90
N ASP A 505 43.43 37.86 -40.94
CA ASP A 505 43.50 36.78 -41.94
C ASP A 505 44.58 35.72 -41.65
N GLY A 506 45.28 35.84 -40.51
CA GLY A 506 46.34 34.92 -40.08
C GLY A 506 47.69 35.19 -40.74
N GLN A 507 47.87 36.29 -41.47
CA GLN A 507 49.14 36.62 -42.11
C GLN A 507 49.50 38.09 -41.96
N ILE A 508 50.71 38.36 -41.49
CA ILE A 508 51.25 39.73 -41.45
C ILE A 508 51.76 40.08 -42.85
N SER A 509 50.88 40.66 -43.66
CA SER A 509 51.07 40.83 -45.10
C SER A 509 51.10 42.29 -45.51
N VAL A 510 51.14 42.52 -46.83
CA VAL A 510 51.06 43.89 -47.37
C VAL A 510 49.70 44.50 -47.06
N ALA A 511 48.64 43.70 -46.90
CA ALA A 511 47.31 44.18 -46.55
C ALA A 511 47.33 44.91 -45.19
N ASP A 512 48.03 44.35 -44.21
CA ASP A 512 48.12 44.86 -42.84
C ASP A 512 48.97 46.13 -42.77
N ILE A 513 50.08 46.15 -43.51
CA ILE A 513 50.86 47.38 -43.70
C ILE A 513 50.00 48.48 -44.34
N LEU A 514 49.14 48.16 -45.30
CA LEU A 514 48.28 49.15 -45.94
C LEU A 514 47.19 49.66 -44.99
N LEU A 515 46.67 48.80 -44.11
CA LEU A 515 45.74 49.22 -43.04
C LEU A 515 46.44 50.14 -42.04
N LEU A 516 47.64 49.79 -41.57
CA LEU A 516 48.41 50.65 -40.69
C LEU A 516 48.75 51.99 -41.35
N LEU A 517 49.19 51.97 -42.61
CA LEU A 517 49.49 53.19 -43.36
C LEU A 517 48.25 54.05 -43.64
N SER A 518 47.05 53.47 -43.64
CA SER A 518 45.80 54.22 -43.79
C SER A 518 45.48 55.08 -42.57
N ASP A 519 45.98 54.68 -41.41
CA ASP A 519 45.80 55.37 -40.12
C ASP A 519 47.06 56.16 -39.70
N PHE A 520 48.12 56.13 -40.51
CA PHE A 520 49.39 56.77 -40.19
C PHE A 520 49.27 58.30 -39.99
N GLY A 521 49.72 58.76 -38.83
CA GLY A 521 49.58 60.15 -38.39
C GLY A 521 48.35 60.41 -37.52
N CYS A 522 47.57 59.38 -37.17
CA CYS A 522 46.58 59.44 -36.11
C CYS A 522 47.22 59.78 -34.75
N SER A 523 46.50 60.51 -33.90
CA SER A 523 47.01 61.01 -32.61
C SER A 523 46.04 60.86 -31.43
N SER A 524 44.95 60.09 -31.61
CA SER A 524 43.97 59.75 -30.57
C SER A 524 42.98 58.71 -31.11
N ASP A 525 42.69 57.67 -30.32
CA ASP A 525 41.80 56.55 -30.69
C ASP A 525 42.18 55.92 -32.04
N CYS A 526 43.43 55.49 -32.16
CA CYS A 526 44.00 54.98 -33.41
C CYS A 526 43.87 53.45 -33.47
N ASP A 527 43.23 52.94 -34.52
CA ASP A 527 42.95 51.50 -34.68
C ASP A 527 44.22 50.70 -35.04
N ALA A 528 45.29 51.36 -35.47
CA ALA A 528 46.56 50.74 -35.86
C ALA A 528 47.76 51.16 -34.98
N ASP A 529 47.49 51.55 -33.73
CA ASP A 529 48.50 51.79 -32.70
C ASP A 529 48.97 50.45 -32.11
N LEU A 530 50.11 49.95 -32.58
CA LEU A 530 50.59 48.60 -32.27
C LEU A 530 51.39 48.53 -30.96
N ASN A 531 51.84 49.67 -30.46
CA ASN A 531 52.64 49.77 -29.24
C ASN A 531 51.90 50.46 -28.08
N ASP A 532 50.62 50.77 -28.27
CA ASP A 532 49.72 51.45 -27.33
C ASP A 532 50.26 52.81 -26.82
N ASP A 533 51.03 53.56 -27.64
CA ASP A 533 51.54 54.88 -27.28
C ASP A 533 50.55 56.03 -27.50
N GLY A 534 49.37 55.71 -28.04
CA GLY A 534 48.25 56.59 -28.35
C GLY A 534 48.31 57.23 -29.74
N ALA A 535 49.25 56.83 -30.61
CA ALA A 535 49.42 57.42 -31.94
C ALA A 535 50.05 56.47 -32.97
N THR A 536 49.38 56.26 -34.12
CA THR A 536 49.95 55.51 -35.25
C THR A 536 51.10 56.28 -35.92
N ASN A 537 52.33 55.88 -35.62
CA ASN A 537 53.55 56.57 -36.04
C ASN A 537 54.64 55.62 -36.57
N VAL A 538 55.87 56.12 -36.70
CA VAL A 538 56.97 55.35 -37.30
C VAL A 538 57.33 54.12 -36.46
N ASN A 539 57.11 54.18 -35.14
CA ASN A 539 57.37 53.04 -34.26
C ASN A 539 56.44 51.87 -34.59
N ASP A 540 55.17 52.12 -34.89
CA ASP A 540 54.18 51.11 -35.28
C ASP A 540 54.51 50.51 -36.65
N ILE A 541 54.94 51.35 -37.61
CA ILE A 541 55.47 50.87 -38.90
C ILE A 541 56.66 49.93 -38.69
N LEU A 542 57.58 50.26 -37.78
CA LEU A 542 58.74 49.43 -37.54
C LEU A 542 58.36 48.11 -36.86
N GLN A 543 57.32 48.11 -36.04
CA GLN A 543 56.80 46.92 -35.38
C GLN A 543 56.15 45.96 -36.38
N ILE A 544 55.22 46.43 -37.22
CA ILE A 544 54.61 45.58 -38.27
C ILE A 544 55.63 45.06 -39.29
N LEU A 545 56.64 45.87 -39.64
CA LEU A 545 57.71 45.45 -40.55
C LEU A 545 58.67 44.43 -39.92
N ALA A 546 58.82 44.43 -38.60
CA ALA A 546 59.66 43.46 -37.91
C ALA A 546 59.03 42.06 -37.95
N ALA A 547 57.70 41.99 -37.97
CA ALA A 547 56.93 40.74 -38.04
C ALA A 547 56.42 40.41 -39.46
N PHE A 548 56.70 41.26 -40.45
CA PHE A 548 56.21 41.07 -41.82
C PHE A 548 56.62 39.73 -42.44
N GLY A 549 55.63 39.01 -42.95
CA GLY A 549 55.77 37.68 -43.55
C GLY A 549 55.77 36.53 -42.54
N GLN A 550 55.48 36.80 -41.25
CA GLN A 550 55.15 35.77 -40.28
C GLN A 550 53.67 35.42 -40.38
N GLU A 551 53.35 34.15 -40.13
CA GLU A 551 51.98 33.67 -39.95
C GLU A 551 51.59 33.83 -38.48
N CYS A 552 50.34 34.22 -38.28
CA CYS A 552 49.61 34.04 -37.04
C CYS A 552 48.75 32.78 -37.22
#